data_AF-A0A3R6IE39-F1
#
_entry.id   AF-A0A3R6IE39-F1
#
_cell.length_a   1.000
_cell.length_b   1.000
_cell.length_c   1.000
_cell.angle_alpha   90.00
_cell.angle_beta   90.00
_cell.angle_gamma   90.00
#
_symmetry.space_group_name_H-M   'P 1'
#
loop_
_entity.id
_entity.type
_entity.pdbx_description
1 polymer ?
#
loop_
_entity_poly.entity_id
_entity_poly.type
_entity_poly.pdbx_seq_one_letter_code
_entity_poly.pdbx_strand_id
1 'polypeptide(L)'
;MEYAELLNRLTVDCKDDGVRFLRKDRIQEIKSLLNNSGYELLEEGNLSLLYGKPVGEGDAYRALISSHVDCVYINCFAKDESDICWKGTFDNSATNAAVVDLMLRGELDTSVLIAFTGDEEKDSAGAVEIIQTLNRMECRIDRAIVLDVTNEGWEDEAAFSIENDRGFDILTGYHIVGLLQASNTPCVFVHEAEPDETWEYSKGSGSDMPGIPCLSLCLPVRGNMHGEDGVLLRKSSIAPYEDILRNLANAVF
;
A
#
# COMPACT_ATOMS: atom_id res chain seq x y z
N MET A 1 -0.62 0.06 19.41
CA MET A 1 0.30 1.18 19.17
C MET A 1 -0.56 2.30 18.61
N GLU A 2 -0.32 3.57 18.94
CA GLU A 2 -1.07 4.65 18.27
C GLU A 2 -0.52 4.86 16.85
N TYR A 3 -1.39 5.21 15.90
CA TYR A 3 -0.96 5.45 14.51
C TYR A 3 0.15 6.49 14.42
N ALA A 4 0.12 7.54 15.26
CA ALA A 4 1.18 8.55 15.31
C ALA A 4 2.55 7.96 15.66
N GLU A 5 2.61 6.94 16.52
CA GLU A 5 3.86 6.25 16.86
C GLU A 5 4.38 5.43 15.67
N LEU A 6 3.50 4.71 14.98
CA LEU A 6 3.84 3.97 13.76
C LEU A 6 4.34 4.91 12.65
N LEU A 7 3.62 6.00 12.42
CA LEU A 7 3.97 7.01 11.43
C LEU A 7 5.37 7.58 11.69
N ASN A 8 5.70 7.92 12.94
CA ASN A 8 7.04 8.41 13.30
C ASN A 8 8.12 7.36 13.08
N ARG A 9 7.87 6.10 13.46
CA ARG A 9 8.84 5.01 13.29
C ARG A 9 9.10 4.68 11.83
N LEU A 10 8.08 4.75 10.98
CA LEU A 10 8.19 4.40 9.56
C LEU A 10 8.60 5.57 8.67
N THR A 11 8.51 6.82 9.17
CA THR A 11 9.01 8.01 8.45
C THR A 11 10.52 8.16 8.64
N VAL A 12 11.24 7.16 8.15
CA VAL A 12 12.71 7.04 8.15
C VAL A 12 13.22 6.71 6.76
N ASP A 13 14.54 6.76 6.60
CA ASP A 13 15.20 6.65 5.29
C ASP A 13 15.12 5.23 4.70
N CYS A 14 14.91 5.16 3.40
CA CYS A 14 14.93 3.93 2.63
C CYS A 14 15.12 4.28 1.16
N LYS A 15 16.14 3.71 0.54
CA LYS A 15 16.63 4.09 -0.80
C LYS A 15 17.07 2.84 -1.53
N ASP A 16 16.94 2.85 -2.84
CA ASP A 16 17.47 1.83 -3.74
C ASP A 16 18.25 2.46 -4.90
N ASP A 17 18.82 1.59 -5.74
CA ASP A 17 19.50 1.94 -6.99
C ASP A 17 18.78 1.42 -8.24
N GLY A 18 17.49 1.06 -8.13
CA GLY A 18 16.72 0.37 -9.18
C GLY A 18 17.07 -1.10 -9.38
N VAL A 19 18.00 -1.64 -8.58
CA VAL A 19 18.36 -3.07 -8.59
C VAL A 19 18.27 -3.68 -7.20
N ARG A 20 18.56 -2.92 -6.15
CA ARG A 20 18.49 -3.35 -4.75
C ARG A 20 18.34 -2.18 -3.78
N PHE A 21 17.82 -2.46 -2.60
CA PHE A 21 17.85 -1.50 -1.49
C PHE A 21 19.28 -1.21 -1.00
N LEU A 22 19.64 0.08 -0.94
CA LEU A 22 20.89 0.64 -0.41
C LEU A 22 20.75 1.12 1.05
N ARG A 23 19.63 1.78 1.36
CA ARG A 23 19.22 2.18 2.72
C ARG A 23 17.96 1.41 3.07
N LYS A 24 17.91 0.86 4.30
CA LYS A 24 16.90 -0.13 4.69
C LYS A 24 16.24 0.21 6.02
N ASP A 25 16.32 1.44 6.49
CA ASP A 25 15.93 1.77 7.87
C ASP A 25 14.43 1.53 8.05
N ARG A 26 13.61 1.95 7.08
CA ARG A 26 12.16 1.65 7.07
C ARG A 26 11.86 0.16 7.04
N ILE A 27 12.57 -0.61 6.20
CA ILE A 27 12.45 -2.07 6.13
C ILE A 27 12.79 -2.73 7.47
N GLN A 28 13.84 -2.25 8.15
CA GLN A 28 14.23 -2.75 9.46
C GLN A 28 13.17 -2.44 10.53
N GLU A 29 12.55 -1.27 10.49
CA GLU A 29 11.44 -0.91 11.37
C GLU A 29 10.21 -1.79 11.12
N ILE A 30 9.83 -2.03 9.86
CA ILE A 30 8.74 -2.95 9.50
C ILE A 30 9.03 -4.36 10.03
N LYS A 31 10.23 -4.91 9.78
CA LYS A 31 10.64 -6.22 10.29
C LYS A 31 10.57 -6.27 11.83
N SER A 32 11.05 -5.23 12.50
CA SER A 32 11.04 -5.11 13.96
C SER A 32 9.62 -5.10 14.52
N LEU A 33 8.71 -4.34 13.90
CA LEU A 33 7.29 -4.28 14.24
C LEU A 33 6.62 -5.65 14.07
N LEU A 34 6.91 -6.34 12.97
CA LEU A 34 6.24 -7.60 12.60
C LEU A 34 6.86 -8.86 13.23
N ASN A 35 8.04 -8.77 13.87
CA ASN A 35 8.79 -9.93 14.39
C ASN A 35 8.00 -10.83 15.37
N ASN A 36 7.01 -10.29 16.08
CA ASN A 36 6.13 -11.05 16.98
C ASN A 36 4.65 -10.96 16.57
N SER A 37 4.39 -10.62 15.32
CA SER A 37 3.03 -10.58 14.76
C SER A 37 2.61 -11.96 14.26
N GLY A 38 1.38 -12.09 13.78
CA GLY A 38 0.90 -13.29 13.10
C GLY A 38 1.36 -13.43 11.64
N TYR A 39 2.25 -12.55 11.16
CA TYR A 39 2.73 -12.52 9.78
C TYR A 39 4.14 -13.07 9.67
N GLU A 40 4.39 -13.80 8.59
CA GLU A 40 5.68 -14.36 8.23
C GLU A 40 6.21 -13.67 6.97
N LEU A 41 7.52 -13.46 6.93
CA LEU A 41 8.22 -13.03 5.71
C LEU A 41 8.36 -14.25 4.80
N LEU A 42 7.57 -14.30 3.74
CA LEU A 42 7.51 -15.42 2.80
C LEU A 42 8.65 -15.38 1.78
N GLU A 43 8.99 -14.17 1.32
CA GLU A 43 10.09 -13.92 0.38
C GLU A 43 10.74 -12.57 0.68
N GLU A 44 12.07 -12.50 0.54
CA GLU A 44 12.83 -11.25 0.53
C GLU A 44 13.65 -11.16 -0.77
N GLY A 45 13.20 -10.30 -1.68
CA GLY A 45 13.87 -9.96 -2.92
C GLY A 45 14.93 -8.87 -2.76
N ASN A 46 15.45 -8.35 -3.87
CA ASN A 46 16.41 -7.25 -3.82
C ASN A 46 15.71 -5.90 -3.61
N LEU A 47 14.49 -5.78 -4.14
CA LEU A 47 13.63 -4.59 -4.13
C LEU A 47 12.23 -4.91 -3.57
N SER A 48 12.04 -6.05 -2.93
CA SER A 48 10.72 -6.44 -2.45
C SER A 48 10.77 -7.29 -1.18
N LEU A 49 9.72 -7.17 -0.36
CA LEU A 49 9.42 -8.06 0.76
C LEU A 49 7.98 -8.52 0.63
N LEU A 50 7.74 -9.83 0.75
CA LEU A 50 6.41 -10.40 0.70
C LEU A 50 6.06 -11.03 2.05
N TYR A 51 5.00 -10.54 2.68
CA TYR A 51 4.46 -11.05 3.92
C TYR A 51 3.10 -11.73 3.72
N GLY A 52 2.81 -12.73 4.55
CA GLY A 52 1.51 -13.36 4.64
C GLY A 52 1.32 -14.07 5.98
N LYS A 53 0.06 -14.42 6.30
CA LYS A 53 -0.22 -15.31 7.44
C LYS A 53 -0.07 -16.78 7.00
N PRO A 54 0.32 -17.69 7.89
CA PRO A 54 0.29 -19.12 7.60
C PRO A 54 -1.07 -19.56 7.08
N VAL A 55 -1.08 -20.20 5.92
CA VAL A 55 -2.30 -20.65 5.24
C VAL A 55 -2.57 -22.11 5.60
N GLY A 56 -3.81 -22.45 5.95
CA GLY A 56 -4.22 -23.83 6.22
C GLY A 56 -4.25 -24.68 4.95
N GLU A 57 -4.29 -26.01 5.10
CA GLU A 57 -4.46 -26.92 3.95
C GLU A 57 -5.75 -26.58 3.18
N GLY A 58 -5.61 -26.15 1.93
CA GLY A 58 -6.72 -25.86 1.02
C GLY A 58 -7.14 -24.38 0.93
N ASP A 59 -6.61 -23.51 1.80
CA ASP A 59 -6.76 -22.07 1.64
C ASP A 59 -5.73 -21.53 0.64
N ALA A 60 -6.06 -20.46 -0.07
CA ALA A 60 -5.18 -19.79 -1.01
C ALA A 60 -5.20 -18.28 -0.77
N TYR A 61 -4.08 -17.63 -1.04
CA TYR A 61 -4.04 -16.17 -1.11
C TYR A 61 -4.88 -15.67 -2.29
N ARG A 62 -5.59 -14.56 -2.08
CA ARG A 62 -6.56 -14.00 -3.04
C ARG A 62 -6.38 -12.52 -3.29
N ALA A 63 -5.83 -11.78 -2.32
CA ALA A 63 -5.59 -10.36 -2.44
C ALA A 63 -4.12 -10.04 -2.16
N LEU A 64 -3.59 -9.05 -2.87
CA LEU A 64 -2.30 -8.43 -2.61
C LEU A 64 -2.53 -6.98 -2.21
N ILE A 65 -1.93 -6.55 -1.11
CA ILE A 65 -1.72 -5.13 -0.80
C ILE A 65 -0.27 -4.81 -1.15
N SER A 66 -0.01 -3.80 -1.97
CA SER A 66 1.34 -3.35 -2.32
C SER A 66 1.55 -1.92 -1.83
N SER A 67 2.68 -1.63 -1.19
CA SER A 67 3.00 -0.30 -0.69
C SER A 67 4.51 -0.11 -0.72
N HIS A 68 4.99 0.85 -1.50
CA HIS A 68 6.43 1.05 -1.64
C HIS A 68 7.05 1.63 -0.36
N VAL A 69 8.32 1.30 -0.15
CA VAL A 69 9.08 1.67 1.04
C VAL A 69 10.29 2.52 0.72
N ASP A 70 10.68 2.65 -0.55
CA ASP A 70 11.66 3.66 -0.95
C ASP A 70 11.09 5.08 -0.79
N CYS A 71 11.95 6.07 -0.91
CA CYS A 71 11.57 7.48 -0.95
C CYS A 71 12.63 8.30 -1.66
N VAL A 72 12.34 9.56 -1.99
CA VAL A 72 13.29 10.48 -2.66
C VAL A 72 13.90 11.56 -1.75
N TYR A 73 13.44 11.68 -0.50
CA TYR A 73 13.86 12.75 0.42
C TYR A 73 15.30 12.68 0.92
N ILE A 74 15.90 13.83 1.22
CA ILE A 74 17.18 13.92 1.92
C ILE A 74 16.98 13.73 3.43
N ASN A 75 15.95 14.36 4.00
CA ASN A 75 15.65 14.25 5.43
C ASN A 75 14.21 13.78 5.65
N CYS A 76 14.05 12.58 6.20
CA CYS A 76 12.74 12.09 6.60
C CYS A 76 12.32 12.70 7.95
N PHE A 77 11.07 13.15 8.07
CA PHE A 77 10.51 13.63 9.33
C PHE A 77 8.99 13.49 9.40
N ALA A 78 8.49 13.34 10.62
CA ALA A 78 7.07 13.42 10.95
C ALA A 78 6.88 14.32 12.18
N LYS A 79 5.91 15.23 12.13
CA LYS A 79 5.62 16.19 13.20
C LYS A 79 4.12 16.29 13.42
N ASP A 80 3.74 16.44 14.68
CA ASP A 80 2.40 16.89 15.03
C ASP A 80 2.32 18.40 14.80
N GLU A 81 1.74 18.79 13.67
CA GLU A 81 1.63 20.19 13.26
C GLU A 81 0.44 20.89 13.94
N SER A 82 -0.65 20.16 14.15
CA SER A 82 -1.89 20.69 14.71
C SER A 82 -2.81 19.57 15.21
N ASP A 83 -3.87 19.93 15.92
CA ASP A 83 -4.90 18.98 16.38
C ASP A 83 -5.56 18.18 15.25
N ILE A 84 -5.49 18.67 14.00
CA ILE A 84 -6.16 18.06 12.85
C ILE A 84 -5.21 17.39 11.85
N CYS A 85 -3.92 17.76 11.83
CA CYS A 85 -2.98 17.30 10.81
C CYS A 85 -1.60 16.99 11.38
N TRP A 86 -0.95 15.98 10.80
CA TRP A 86 0.50 15.82 10.85
C TRP A 86 1.16 16.51 9.66
N LYS A 87 2.44 16.87 9.81
CA LYS A 87 3.30 17.34 8.72
C LYS A 87 4.54 16.47 8.61
N GLY A 88 4.89 16.03 7.40
CA GLY A 88 6.03 15.15 7.20
C GLY A 88 6.26 14.70 5.77
N THR A 89 7.35 13.99 5.57
CA THR A 89 7.73 13.32 4.33
C THR A 89 7.05 11.96 4.28
N PHE A 90 5.77 11.96 3.93
CA PHE A 90 4.89 10.82 4.12
C PHE A 90 4.78 9.88 2.93
N ASP A 91 5.46 10.19 1.84
CA ASP A 91 5.56 9.35 0.65
C ASP A 91 6.63 8.26 0.87
N ASN A 92 6.28 7.01 1.16
CA ASN A 92 4.94 6.46 1.37
C ASN A 92 4.76 5.85 2.78
N SER A 93 5.47 6.44 3.75
CA SER A 93 5.43 6.01 5.14
C SER A 93 4.04 6.07 5.78
N ALA A 94 3.14 6.94 5.30
CA ALA A 94 1.78 7.03 5.84
C ALA A 94 0.94 5.79 5.50
N THR A 95 0.99 5.30 4.27
CA THR A 95 0.26 4.07 3.92
C THR A 95 0.98 2.83 4.45
N ASN A 96 2.32 2.84 4.53
CA ASN A 96 3.07 1.80 5.23
C ASN A 96 2.59 1.68 6.69
N ALA A 97 2.37 2.82 7.38
CA ALA A 97 1.86 2.81 8.75
C ALA A 97 0.43 2.25 8.84
N ALA A 98 -0.45 2.59 7.89
CA ALA A 98 -1.82 2.08 7.87
C ALA A 98 -1.88 0.57 7.68
N VAL A 99 -1.14 0.02 6.70
CA VAL A 99 -1.12 -1.43 6.46
C VAL A 99 -0.44 -2.18 7.61
N VAL A 100 0.66 -1.65 8.17
CA VAL A 100 1.34 -2.26 9.32
C VAL A 100 0.43 -2.24 10.55
N ASP A 101 -0.34 -1.18 10.79
CA ASP A 101 -1.29 -1.13 11.90
C ASP A 101 -2.36 -2.23 11.77
N LEU A 102 -2.94 -2.40 10.58
CA LEU A 102 -3.88 -3.49 10.28
C LEU A 102 -3.26 -4.88 10.49
N MET A 103 -1.99 -5.05 10.08
CA MET A 103 -1.24 -6.29 10.32
C MET A 103 -1.05 -6.54 11.83
N LEU A 104 -0.65 -5.54 12.60
CA LEU A 104 -0.44 -5.65 14.05
C LEU A 104 -1.72 -5.91 14.82
N ARG A 105 -2.85 -5.34 14.38
CA ARG A 105 -4.19 -5.64 14.92
C ARG A 105 -4.75 -6.98 14.44
N GLY A 106 -4.12 -7.61 13.45
CA GLY A 106 -4.51 -8.89 12.90
C GLY A 106 -5.81 -8.82 12.07
N GLU A 107 -6.16 -7.65 11.53
CA GLU A 107 -7.45 -7.37 10.90
C GLU A 107 -7.54 -7.75 9.41
N LEU A 108 -6.43 -8.12 8.77
CA LEU A 108 -6.46 -8.65 7.40
C LEU A 108 -6.60 -10.18 7.43
N ASP A 109 -7.37 -10.74 6.52
CA ASP A 109 -7.62 -12.18 6.45
C ASP A 109 -6.37 -12.98 6.06
N THR A 110 -6.40 -14.30 6.32
CA THR A 110 -5.30 -15.20 5.97
C THR A 110 -5.05 -15.29 4.47
N SER A 111 -6.04 -14.92 3.64
CA SER A 111 -5.92 -14.87 2.19
C SER A 111 -5.27 -13.59 1.65
N VAL A 112 -4.79 -12.68 2.51
CA VAL A 112 -4.18 -11.41 2.10
C VAL A 112 -2.66 -11.48 2.19
N LEU A 113 -2.00 -11.19 1.07
CA LEU A 113 -0.57 -10.94 1.00
C LEU A 113 -0.28 -9.43 1.10
N ILE A 114 0.86 -9.09 1.68
CA ILE A 114 1.34 -7.71 1.78
C ILE A 114 2.73 -7.64 1.18
N ALA A 115 2.90 -6.81 0.15
CA ALA A 115 4.17 -6.49 -0.46
C ALA A 115 4.65 -5.11 -0.03
N PHE A 116 5.92 -5.04 0.35
CA PHE A 116 6.67 -3.80 0.48
C PHE A 116 7.71 -3.74 -0.62
N THR A 117 7.62 -2.74 -1.48
CA THR A 117 8.37 -2.66 -2.75
C THR A 117 9.34 -1.48 -2.77
N GLY A 118 10.33 -1.54 -3.65
CA GLY A 118 11.28 -0.46 -3.90
C GLY A 118 11.30 -0.07 -5.38
N ASP A 119 12.01 1.01 -5.69
CA ASP A 119 12.14 1.61 -7.01
C ASP A 119 10.80 2.07 -7.62
N GLU A 120 9.76 2.27 -6.80
CA GLU A 120 8.46 2.76 -7.25
C GLU A 120 8.59 4.12 -7.91
N GLU A 121 9.39 4.99 -7.30
CA GLU A 121 9.64 6.40 -7.65
C GLU A 121 10.27 6.61 -9.05
N LYS A 122 10.55 5.53 -9.79
CA LYS A 122 11.13 5.55 -11.14
C LYS A 122 10.50 4.52 -12.08
N ASP A 123 10.63 3.23 -11.75
CA ASP A 123 10.37 2.13 -12.69
C ASP A 123 9.52 0.99 -12.08
N SER A 124 9.18 1.06 -10.79
CA SER A 124 8.41 0.04 -10.05
C SER A 124 9.00 -1.38 -10.13
N ALA A 125 10.32 -1.50 -10.15
CA ALA A 125 10.99 -2.81 -10.28
C ALA A 125 10.69 -3.77 -9.11
N GLY A 126 10.37 -3.24 -7.92
CA GLY A 126 9.87 -4.04 -6.78
C GLY A 126 8.56 -4.77 -7.08
N ALA A 127 7.59 -4.12 -7.72
CA ALA A 127 6.33 -4.76 -8.13
C ALA A 127 6.57 -5.90 -9.14
N VAL A 128 7.53 -5.72 -10.05
CA VAL A 128 7.94 -6.77 -11.00
C VAL A 128 8.54 -7.98 -10.26
N GLU A 129 9.39 -7.76 -9.25
CA GLU A 129 9.90 -8.86 -8.41
C GLU A 129 8.76 -9.60 -7.68
N ILE A 130 7.73 -8.90 -7.22
CA ILE A 130 6.55 -9.52 -6.59
C ILE A 130 5.81 -10.40 -7.59
N ILE A 131 5.52 -9.93 -8.81
CA ILE A 131 4.85 -10.73 -9.85
C ILE A 131 5.65 -12.01 -10.14
N GLN A 132 6.97 -11.90 -10.27
CA GLN A 132 7.84 -13.05 -10.48
C GLN A 132 7.81 -14.02 -9.29
N THR A 133 7.75 -13.50 -8.07
CA THR A 133 7.66 -14.29 -6.84
C THR A 133 6.34 -15.06 -6.76
N LEU A 134 5.21 -14.39 -7.01
CA LEU A 134 3.90 -15.02 -7.07
C LEU A 134 3.86 -16.15 -8.10
N ASN A 135 4.46 -15.93 -9.28
CA ASN A 135 4.60 -16.98 -10.30
C ASN A 135 5.43 -18.18 -9.83
N ARG A 136 6.56 -17.95 -9.16
CA ARG A 136 7.40 -19.04 -8.59
C ARG A 136 6.65 -19.83 -7.51
N MET A 137 5.80 -19.16 -6.73
CA MET A 137 4.96 -19.77 -5.71
C MET A 137 3.72 -20.45 -6.29
N GLU A 138 3.50 -20.40 -7.61
CA GLU A 138 2.27 -20.82 -8.27
C GLU A 138 1.01 -20.19 -7.63
N CYS A 139 1.17 -18.99 -7.08
CA CYS A 139 0.14 -18.27 -6.34
C CYS A 139 -0.58 -17.30 -7.27
N ARG A 140 -1.88 -17.52 -7.47
CA ARG A 140 -2.74 -16.63 -8.26
C ARG A 140 -3.52 -15.72 -7.34
N ILE A 141 -3.34 -14.42 -7.55
CA ILE A 141 -4.02 -13.37 -6.82
C ILE A 141 -5.18 -12.85 -7.68
N ASP A 142 -6.37 -12.74 -7.07
CA ASP A 142 -7.58 -12.26 -7.76
C ASP A 142 -7.53 -10.74 -7.96
N ARG A 143 -6.83 -10.03 -7.08
CA ARG A 143 -6.69 -8.56 -7.13
C ARG A 143 -5.50 -8.00 -6.37
N ALA A 144 -5.01 -6.84 -6.78
CA ALA A 144 -4.06 -6.03 -6.03
C ALA A 144 -4.65 -4.67 -5.63
N ILE A 145 -4.30 -4.20 -4.44
CA ILE A 145 -4.59 -2.86 -3.93
C ILE A 145 -3.24 -2.20 -3.71
N VAL A 146 -2.88 -1.26 -4.57
CA VAL A 146 -1.64 -0.48 -4.45
C VAL A 146 -1.93 0.71 -3.54
N LEU A 147 -1.07 0.96 -2.55
CA LEU A 147 -1.25 2.04 -1.59
C LEU A 147 -0.32 3.17 -1.92
N ASP A 148 -0.83 4.39 -1.89
CA ASP A 148 -0.05 5.60 -2.15
C ASP A 148 -0.57 6.82 -1.37
N VAL A 149 0.13 7.94 -1.45
CA VAL A 149 -0.38 9.27 -1.09
C VAL A 149 -0.78 10.02 -2.36
N THR A 150 -1.71 10.95 -2.24
CA THR A 150 -2.16 11.75 -3.40
C THR A 150 -2.53 13.16 -2.97
N ASN A 151 -2.48 14.13 -3.89
CA ASN A 151 -3.13 15.42 -3.64
C ASN A 151 -4.65 15.37 -3.93
N GLU A 152 -5.11 14.35 -4.66
CA GLU A 152 -6.51 14.22 -5.06
C GLU A 152 -7.42 13.99 -3.85
N GLY A 153 -8.58 14.66 -3.86
CA GLY A 153 -9.52 14.63 -2.75
C GLY A 153 -9.12 15.42 -1.51
N TRP A 154 -7.94 16.08 -1.49
CA TRP A 154 -7.62 16.95 -0.36
C TRP A 154 -8.63 18.09 -0.21
N GLU A 155 -8.91 18.86 -1.26
CA GLU A 155 -9.84 20.00 -1.18
C GLU A 155 -11.29 19.57 -0.93
N ASP A 156 -11.66 18.35 -1.33
CA ASP A 156 -12.98 17.76 -1.10
C ASP A 156 -13.16 17.16 0.31
N GLU A 157 -12.13 17.26 1.16
CA GLU A 157 -12.09 16.62 2.48
C GLU A 157 -12.36 15.11 2.42
N ALA A 158 -11.96 14.47 1.31
CA ALA A 158 -12.06 13.04 1.15
C ALA A 158 -11.16 12.33 2.17
N ALA A 159 -11.63 11.21 2.69
CA ALA A 159 -10.82 10.38 3.57
C ALA A 159 -9.78 9.56 2.78
N PHE A 160 -10.12 9.20 1.55
CA PHE A 160 -9.28 8.42 0.64
C PHE A 160 -9.65 8.70 -0.82
N SER A 161 -8.74 8.40 -1.76
CA SER A 161 -9.05 8.31 -3.19
C SER A 161 -8.92 6.87 -3.68
N ILE A 162 -9.70 6.54 -4.70
CA ILE A 162 -9.51 5.35 -5.53
C ILE A 162 -9.02 5.84 -6.88
N GLU A 163 -7.86 5.38 -7.30
CA GLU A 163 -7.24 5.80 -8.54
C GLU A 163 -6.90 4.59 -9.40
N ASN A 164 -6.65 4.81 -10.69
CA ASN A 164 -5.91 3.85 -11.51
C ASN A 164 -6.54 2.44 -11.55
N ASP A 165 -7.87 2.34 -11.61
CA ASP A 165 -8.57 1.05 -11.65
C ASP A 165 -8.36 0.34 -13.00
N ARG A 166 -7.83 -0.89 -12.94
CA ARG A 166 -7.39 -1.65 -14.11
C ARG A 166 -7.84 -3.10 -14.01
N GLY A 167 -8.42 -3.61 -15.10
CA GLY A 167 -8.64 -5.04 -15.30
C GLY A 167 -9.78 -5.68 -14.48
N PHE A 168 -10.53 -4.93 -13.68
CA PHE A 168 -11.71 -5.45 -12.99
C PHE A 168 -12.84 -5.74 -13.99
N ASP A 169 -13.49 -6.90 -13.83
CA ASP A 169 -14.75 -7.17 -14.51
C ASP A 169 -15.89 -6.36 -13.88
N ILE A 170 -17.01 -6.26 -14.61
CA ILE A 170 -18.14 -5.42 -14.20
C ILE A 170 -18.76 -5.84 -12.86
N LEU A 171 -18.78 -7.13 -12.53
CA LEU A 171 -19.37 -7.63 -11.29
C LEU A 171 -18.48 -7.26 -10.10
N THR A 172 -17.17 -7.47 -10.24
CA THR A 172 -16.19 -7.04 -9.23
C THR A 172 -16.25 -5.52 -9.04
N GLY A 173 -16.35 -4.75 -10.13
CA GLY A 173 -16.53 -3.30 -10.06
C GLY A 173 -17.79 -2.89 -9.28
N TYR A 174 -18.94 -3.54 -9.50
CA TYR A 174 -20.16 -3.28 -8.71
C TYR A 174 -19.98 -3.61 -7.23
N HIS A 175 -19.26 -4.68 -6.90
CA HIS A 175 -18.99 -5.03 -5.52
C HIS A 175 -18.08 -3.99 -4.84
N ILE A 176 -17.03 -3.51 -5.52
CA ILE A 176 -16.16 -2.43 -5.01
C ILE A 176 -16.99 -1.17 -4.76
N VAL A 177 -17.80 -0.73 -5.72
CA VAL A 177 -18.68 0.44 -5.55
C VAL A 177 -19.66 0.23 -4.39
N GLY A 178 -20.20 -0.97 -4.22
CA GLY A 178 -21.06 -1.33 -3.09
C GLY A 178 -20.35 -1.18 -1.73
N LEU A 179 -19.08 -1.60 -1.62
CA LEU A 179 -18.27 -1.42 -0.42
C LEU A 179 -18.01 0.06 -0.14
N LEU A 180 -17.68 0.84 -1.16
CA LEU A 180 -17.47 2.28 -1.04
C LEU A 180 -18.74 2.99 -0.55
N GLN A 181 -19.90 2.68 -1.13
CA GLN A 181 -21.19 3.23 -0.70
C GLN A 181 -21.56 2.81 0.73
N ALA A 182 -21.30 1.56 1.11
CA ALA A 182 -21.57 1.05 2.45
C ALA A 182 -20.69 1.70 3.53
N SER A 183 -19.48 2.14 3.18
CA SER A 183 -18.58 2.86 4.10
C SER A 183 -19.16 4.19 4.57
N ASN A 184 -20.02 4.81 3.75
CA ASN A 184 -20.56 6.15 3.97
C ASN A 184 -19.46 7.20 4.25
N THR A 185 -18.27 6.97 3.69
CA THR A 185 -17.09 7.83 3.83
C THR A 185 -16.90 8.64 2.55
N PRO A 186 -16.62 9.95 2.64
CA PRO A 186 -16.27 10.76 1.47
C PRO A 186 -15.01 10.20 0.79
N CYS A 187 -15.11 9.90 -0.50
CA CYS A 187 -14.00 9.46 -1.32
C CYS A 187 -14.04 10.11 -2.70
N VAL A 188 -12.88 10.23 -3.33
CA VAL A 188 -12.75 10.67 -4.72
C VAL A 188 -12.36 9.48 -5.60
N PHE A 189 -12.83 9.48 -6.84
CA PHE A 189 -12.49 8.46 -7.84
C PHE A 189 -11.78 9.12 -9.03
N VAL A 190 -10.57 8.68 -9.35
CA VAL A 190 -9.73 9.21 -10.43
C VAL A 190 -9.34 8.06 -11.35
N HIS A 191 -10.08 7.87 -12.44
CA HIS A 191 -9.89 6.73 -13.33
C HIS A 191 -8.47 6.62 -13.91
N GLU A 192 -7.91 7.76 -14.35
CA GLU A 192 -6.56 7.86 -14.91
C GLU A 192 -5.78 8.92 -14.13
N ALA A 193 -5.01 8.47 -13.13
CA ALA A 193 -4.07 9.31 -12.38
C ALA A 193 -2.64 9.12 -12.92
N GLU A 194 -1.66 9.75 -12.27
CA GLU A 194 -0.25 9.51 -12.59
C GLU A 194 0.08 8.00 -12.46
N PRO A 195 0.97 7.45 -13.30
CA PRO A 195 1.31 6.04 -13.24
C PRO A 195 2.00 5.63 -11.94
N ASP A 196 1.53 4.53 -11.36
CA ASP A 196 2.11 3.85 -10.19
C ASP A 196 2.25 2.34 -10.45
N GLU A 197 2.53 1.55 -9.40
CA GLU A 197 2.73 0.09 -9.49
C GLU A 197 1.56 -0.68 -10.13
N THR A 198 0.35 -0.12 -10.15
CA THR A 198 -0.80 -0.78 -10.81
C THR A 198 -0.54 -1.01 -12.30
N TRP A 199 0.32 -0.21 -12.95
CA TRP A 199 0.73 -0.43 -14.34
C TRP A 199 1.54 -1.70 -14.52
N GLU A 200 2.40 -2.06 -13.56
CA GLU A 200 3.16 -3.30 -13.61
C GLU A 200 2.28 -4.50 -13.25
N TYR A 201 1.48 -4.39 -12.20
CA TYR A 201 0.55 -5.46 -11.81
C TYR A 201 -0.47 -5.80 -12.90
N SER A 202 -0.99 -4.79 -13.61
CA SER A 202 -1.96 -5.00 -14.70
C SER A 202 -1.36 -5.55 -16.00
N LYS A 203 -0.03 -5.47 -16.20
CA LYS A 203 0.64 -6.09 -17.35
C LYS A 203 0.85 -7.59 -17.16
N GLY A 204 1.16 -8.03 -15.94
CA GLY A 204 1.59 -9.41 -15.67
C GLY A 204 2.96 -9.74 -16.26
N SER A 205 3.34 -11.02 -16.30
CA SER A 205 4.68 -11.45 -16.74
C SER A 205 4.68 -12.32 -18.01
N GLY A 206 3.70 -12.16 -18.88
CA GLY A 206 3.58 -12.88 -20.17
C GLY A 206 2.28 -13.66 -20.33
N SER A 207 2.22 -14.57 -21.30
CA SER A 207 0.99 -15.34 -21.62
C SER A 207 0.52 -16.25 -20.47
N ASP A 208 1.45 -16.67 -19.61
CA ASP A 208 1.20 -17.71 -18.60
C ASP A 208 0.81 -17.11 -17.24
N MET A 209 0.99 -15.79 -17.06
CA MET A 209 0.59 -15.00 -15.90
C MET A 209 -0.08 -13.72 -16.38
N PRO A 210 -1.43 -13.73 -16.53
CA PRO A 210 -2.16 -12.53 -16.93
C PRO A 210 -2.00 -11.44 -15.87
N GLY A 211 -2.24 -10.20 -16.29
CA GLY A 211 -2.30 -9.07 -15.37
C GLY A 211 -3.29 -9.29 -14.23
N ILE A 212 -2.95 -8.74 -13.07
CA ILE A 212 -3.77 -8.78 -11.86
C ILE A 212 -4.72 -7.57 -11.91
N PRO A 213 -6.04 -7.77 -11.77
CA PRO A 213 -6.96 -6.66 -11.57
C PRO A 213 -6.53 -5.80 -10.37
N CYS A 214 -6.40 -4.50 -10.54
CA CYS A 214 -5.84 -3.65 -9.51
C CYS A 214 -6.41 -2.24 -9.49
N LEU A 215 -6.25 -1.57 -8.37
CA LEU A 215 -6.52 -0.15 -8.18
C LEU A 215 -5.51 0.42 -7.20
N SER A 216 -5.38 1.73 -7.18
CA SER A 216 -4.65 2.47 -6.17
C SER A 216 -5.63 3.00 -5.12
N LEU A 217 -5.32 2.78 -3.85
CA LEU A 217 -6.04 3.34 -2.72
C LEU A 217 -5.12 4.35 -2.03
N CYS A 218 -5.36 5.63 -2.28
CA CYS A 218 -4.43 6.67 -1.87
C CYS A 218 -4.94 7.47 -0.67
N LEU A 219 -4.00 7.96 0.16
CA LEU A 219 -4.25 8.88 1.27
C LEU A 219 -4.13 10.33 0.78
N PRO A 220 -5.20 11.15 0.85
CA PRO A 220 -5.15 12.56 0.50
C PRO A 220 -4.22 13.34 1.43
N VAL A 221 -3.25 14.00 0.83
CA VAL A 221 -2.27 14.90 1.45
C VAL A 221 -2.31 16.27 0.77
N ARG A 222 -1.71 17.28 1.41
CA ARG A 222 -1.50 18.59 0.78
C ARG A 222 -0.05 19.01 0.86
N GLY A 223 0.55 19.25 -0.29
CA GLY A 223 1.86 19.84 -0.42
C GLY A 223 2.59 19.30 -1.64
N ASN A 224 3.92 19.47 -1.64
CA ASN A 224 4.76 18.82 -2.63
C ASN A 224 5.16 17.44 -2.09
N MET A 225 4.60 16.36 -2.64
CA MET A 225 4.81 14.99 -2.17
C MET A 225 6.30 14.62 -2.19
N HIS A 226 7.06 15.06 -3.20
CA HIS A 226 8.51 14.78 -3.30
C HIS A 226 9.37 15.95 -2.78
N GLY A 227 8.76 16.91 -2.07
CA GLY A 227 9.44 18.09 -1.53
C GLY A 227 9.99 17.88 -0.12
N GLU A 228 11.14 18.48 0.18
CA GLU A 228 11.76 18.44 1.52
C GLU A 228 10.92 19.13 2.61
N ASP A 229 9.97 19.98 2.23
CA ASP A 229 9.01 20.57 3.19
C ASP A 229 7.92 19.58 3.63
N GLY A 230 7.84 18.42 2.97
CA GLY A 230 6.84 17.40 3.18
C GLY A 230 5.42 17.86 2.83
N VAL A 231 4.46 17.08 3.29
CA VAL A 231 3.03 17.26 3.07
C VAL A 231 2.27 17.27 4.40
N LEU A 232 1.06 17.81 4.35
CA LEU A 232 0.09 17.70 5.45
C LEU A 232 -0.78 16.47 5.24
N LEU A 233 -0.99 15.70 6.31
CA LEU A 233 -1.87 14.53 6.35
C LEU A 233 -2.95 14.75 7.43
N ARG A 234 -4.22 14.56 7.09
CA ARG A 234 -5.33 14.70 8.04
C ARG A 234 -5.39 13.50 8.97
N LYS A 235 -5.44 13.77 10.28
CA LYS A 235 -5.61 12.74 11.31
C LYS A 235 -6.95 12.01 11.17
N SER A 236 -8.00 12.73 10.73
CA SER A 236 -9.34 12.19 10.53
C SER A 236 -9.46 11.19 9.37
N SER A 237 -8.51 11.18 8.43
CA SER A 237 -8.53 10.29 7.28
C SER A 237 -8.09 8.87 7.61
N ILE A 238 -7.34 8.66 8.71
CA ILE A 238 -6.68 7.38 9.01
C ILE A 238 -7.68 6.25 9.26
N ALA A 239 -8.60 6.42 10.21
CA ALA A 239 -9.52 5.34 10.55
C ALA A 239 -10.43 4.94 9.36
N PRO A 240 -11.03 5.89 8.61
CA PRO A 240 -11.80 5.53 7.41
C PRO A 240 -10.94 4.92 6.29
N TYR A 241 -9.69 5.34 6.11
CA TYR A 241 -8.76 4.76 5.14
C TYR A 241 -8.42 3.31 5.49
N GLU A 242 -8.06 3.03 6.74
CA GLU A 242 -7.79 1.67 7.23
C GLU A 242 -9.03 0.77 7.13
N ASP A 243 -10.22 1.32 7.44
CA ASP A 243 -11.47 0.58 7.33
C ASP A 243 -11.77 0.18 5.89
N ILE A 244 -11.61 1.08 4.91
CA ILE A 244 -11.84 0.72 3.51
C ILE A 244 -10.76 -0.22 2.97
N LEU A 245 -9.49 -0.03 3.35
CA LEU A 245 -8.40 -0.94 2.99
C LEU A 245 -8.69 -2.35 3.47
N ARG A 246 -9.05 -2.52 4.75
CA ARG A 246 -9.45 -3.80 5.33
C ARG A 246 -10.63 -4.41 4.56
N ASN A 247 -11.67 -3.64 4.29
CA ASN A 247 -12.86 -4.14 3.60
C ASN A 247 -12.56 -4.59 2.17
N LEU A 248 -11.77 -3.82 1.42
CA LEU A 248 -11.35 -4.19 0.07
C LEU A 248 -10.42 -5.42 0.07
N ALA A 249 -9.49 -5.49 1.02
CA ALA A 249 -8.53 -6.60 1.13
C ALA A 249 -9.18 -7.91 1.56
N ASN A 250 -10.18 -7.87 2.45
CA ASN A 250 -10.88 -9.05 2.96
C ASN A 250 -12.10 -9.44 2.11
N ALA A 251 -12.49 -8.63 1.13
CA ALA A 251 -13.65 -8.92 0.29
C ALA A 251 -13.53 -10.27 -0.44
N VAL A 252 -14.65 -10.98 -0.53
CA VAL A 252 -14.81 -12.17 -1.37
C VAL A 252 -15.71 -11.76 -2.52
N PHE A 253 -15.14 -11.71 -3.72
CA PHE A 253 -15.84 -11.39 -4.96
C PHE A 253 -16.29 -12.67 -5.68
#